data_AF-A0A6G4XF38-F1
#
_entry.id   AF-A0A6G4XF38-F1
#
_cell.length_a   1.000
_cell.length_b   1.000
_cell.length_c   1.000
_cell.angle_alpha   90.00
_cell.angle_beta   90.00
_cell.angle_gamma   90.00
#
_symmetry.space_group_name_H-M   'P 1'
#
loop_
_entity.id
_entity.type
_entity.pdbx_description
1 polymer ?
#
loop_
_entity_poly.entity_id
_entity_poly.type
_entity_poly.pdbx_seq_one_letter_code
_entity_poly.pdbx_strand_id
1 'polypeptide(L)'
;MTTFVITIPGTFLRPANAEAQAQIARQLRGADPQDTELGREEDLDLFTVNDDGTFSMRVEVTADASAEARSAAEELATQALRAAGFKEQDAPLGPASVTGIDNPA
;
A
#
# COMPACT_ATOMS: atom_id res chain seq x y z
N MET A 1 -2.26 -10.12 18.46
CA MET A 1 -2.35 -9.71 17.05
C MET A 1 -2.40 -8.21 17.01
N THR A 2 -1.41 -7.61 16.35
CA THR A 2 -1.22 -6.16 16.30
C THR A 2 -1.38 -5.72 14.86
N THR A 3 -2.08 -4.62 14.63
CA THR A 3 -2.22 -4.05 13.28
C THR A 3 -1.08 -3.08 13.04
N PHE A 4 -0.27 -3.35 12.03
CA PHE A 4 0.84 -2.50 11.62
C PHE A 4 0.43 -1.72 10.39
N VAL A 5 0.58 -0.40 10.47
CA VAL A 5 0.36 0.50 9.35
C VAL A 5 1.71 0.73 8.70
N ILE A 6 1.86 0.27 7.46
CA ILE A 6 3.11 0.29 6.73
C ILE A 6 2.95 1.20 5.53
N THR A 7 3.86 2.17 5.42
CA THR A 7 3.96 3.04 4.26
C THR A 7 5.12 2.61 3.38
N ILE A 8 4.83 2.40 2.11
CA ILE A 8 5.79 1.99 1.09
C ILE A 8 5.83 3.11 0.05
N PRO A 9 6.89 3.94 0.05
CA PRO A 9 7.11 4.87 -1.04
C PRO A 9 7.51 4.09 -2.28
N GLY A 10 7.13 4.56 -3.46
CA GLY A 10 7.58 4.02 -4.73
C GLY A 10 7.63 5.10 -5.78
N THR A 11 8.22 4.78 -6.92
CA THR A 11 8.30 5.72 -8.04
C THR A 11 7.83 5.04 -9.30
N PHE A 12 6.90 5.66 -10.02
CA PHE A 12 6.49 5.20 -11.33
C PHE A 12 7.54 5.61 -12.37
N LEU A 13 8.24 4.63 -12.94
CA LEU A 13 9.15 4.85 -14.07
C LEU A 13 8.41 4.91 -15.41
N ARG A 14 7.10 4.65 -15.41
CA ARG A 14 6.21 4.78 -16.57
C ARG A 14 4.94 5.52 -16.15
N PRO A 15 4.34 6.35 -17.02
CA PRO A 15 3.13 7.10 -16.68
C PRO A 15 2.01 6.13 -16.26
N ALA A 16 1.53 6.30 -15.03
CA ALA A 16 0.41 5.54 -14.52
C ALA A 16 -0.90 6.24 -14.88
N ASN A 17 -1.64 5.67 -15.82
CA ASN A 17 -2.97 6.17 -16.18
C ASN A 17 -3.91 6.10 -14.97
N ALA A 18 -4.90 6.99 -14.92
CA ALA A 18 -5.88 7.06 -13.83
C ALA A 18 -6.61 5.72 -13.59
N GLU A 19 -6.86 4.94 -14.65
CA GLU A 19 -7.43 3.58 -14.52
C GLU A 19 -6.52 2.63 -13.75
N ALA A 20 -5.21 2.70 -13.98
CA ALA A 20 -4.25 1.84 -13.32
C ALA A 20 -4.08 2.24 -11.85
N GLN A 21 -4.06 3.55 -11.55
CA GLN A 21 -4.08 4.07 -10.18
C GLN A 21 -5.34 3.62 -9.43
N ALA A 22 -6.51 3.74 -10.05
CA ALA A 22 -7.78 3.29 -9.48
C ALA A 22 -7.81 1.77 -9.25
N GLN A 23 -7.16 0.98 -10.11
CA GLN A 23 -7.05 -0.47 -9.95
C GLN A 23 -6.13 -0.84 -8.78
N ILE A 24 -5.00 -0.16 -8.61
CA ILE A 24 -4.09 -0.33 -7.46
C ILE A 24 -4.84 -0.01 -6.17
N ALA A 25 -5.51 1.14 -6.10
CA ALA A 25 -6.27 1.55 -4.91
C ALA A 25 -7.38 0.54 -4.56
N ARG A 26 -8.09 -0.02 -5.56
CA ARG A 26 -9.09 -1.07 -5.32
C ARG A 26 -8.49 -2.37 -4.81
N GLN A 27 -7.32 -2.77 -5.30
CA GLN A 27 -6.64 -3.97 -4.83
C GLN A 27 -6.15 -3.80 -3.39
N LEU A 28 -5.59 -2.64 -3.06
CA LEU A 28 -5.20 -2.30 -1.68
C LEU A 28 -6.42 -2.31 -0.74
N ARG A 29 -7.54 -1.72 -1.17
CA ARG A 29 -8.80 -1.76 -0.40
C ARG A 29 -9.37 -3.19 -0.24
N GLY A 30 -9.26 -4.02 -1.28
CA GLY A 30 -9.75 -5.41 -1.24
C GLY A 30 -8.85 -6.36 -0.44
N ALA A 31 -7.58 -5.99 -0.24
CA ALA A 31 -6.63 -6.71 0.59
C ALA A 31 -6.72 -6.32 2.07
N ASP A 32 -7.39 -5.21 2.39
CA ASP A 32 -7.68 -4.81 3.76
C ASP A 32 -8.75 -5.75 4.37
N PRO A 33 -8.40 -6.62 5.32
CA PRO A 33 -9.35 -7.57 5.90
C PRO A 33 -10.20 -6.94 6.99
N GLN A 34 -9.92 -5.69 7.39
CA GLN A 34 -10.46 -5.10 8.61
C GLN A 34 -11.61 -4.12 8.35
N ASP A 35 -11.82 -3.60 7.12
CA ASP A 35 -12.83 -2.54 6.86
C ASP A 35 -12.74 -1.47 7.96
N THR A 36 -11.51 -1.20 8.42
CA THR A 36 -11.24 -0.40 9.62
C THR A 36 -11.75 1.00 9.35
N GLU A 37 -12.39 1.60 10.36
CA GLU A 37 -13.01 2.94 10.29
C GLU A 37 -12.06 4.03 9.72
N LEU A 38 -10.74 3.81 9.80
CA LEU A 38 -9.71 4.66 9.20
C LEU A 38 -9.70 4.63 7.65
N GLY A 39 -9.96 3.47 7.03
CA GLY A 39 -10.11 3.33 5.58
C GLY A 39 -11.41 3.94 5.04
N ARG A 40 -12.34 4.36 5.93
CA ARG A 40 -13.62 5.00 5.55
C ARG A 40 -13.61 6.52 5.66
N GLU A 41 -12.79 7.12 6.53
CA GLU A 41 -12.69 8.58 6.63
C GLU A 41 -11.66 9.18 5.66
N GLU A 42 -10.62 8.43 5.30
CA GLU A 42 -9.58 8.86 4.35
C GLU A 42 -9.65 8.06 3.04
N ASP A 43 -10.77 8.17 2.30
CA ASP A 43 -11.00 7.54 0.97
C ASP A 43 -9.92 7.92 -0.08
N LEU A 44 -8.91 8.73 0.30
CA LEU A 44 -7.86 9.34 -0.52
C LEU A 44 -6.39 9.09 -0.08
N ASP A 45 -6.09 8.49 1.10
CA ASP A 45 -4.69 8.40 1.60
C ASP A 45 -4.09 6.98 1.62
N LEU A 46 -4.82 5.95 1.16
CA LEU A 46 -4.24 4.61 0.97
C LEU A 46 -3.24 4.56 -0.19
N PHE A 47 -3.44 5.42 -1.19
CA PHE A 47 -2.60 5.46 -2.38
C PHE A 47 -2.51 6.90 -2.90
N THR A 48 -1.40 7.55 -2.58
CA THR A 48 -1.15 8.94 -2.96
C THR A 48 -0.11 8.97 -4.07
N VAL A 49 -0.47 9.48 -5.24
CA VAL A 49 0.47 9.72 -6.35
C VAL A 49 0.76 11.21 -6.42
N ASN A 50 2.05 11.56 -6.39
CA ASN A 50 2.53 12.91 -6.59
C ASN A 50 2.73 13.20 -8.08
N ASP A 51 2.63 14.46 -8.47
CA ASP A 51 2.79 14.93 -9.85
C ASP A 51 4.19 14.63 -10.44
N ASP A 52 5.19 14.47 -9.58
CA ASP A 52 6.57 14.06 -9.95
C ASP A 52 6.70 12.56 -10.30
N GLY A 53 5.59 11.80 -10.29
CA GLY A 53 5.59 10.36 -10.56
C GLY A 53 6.01 9.49 -9.36
N THR A 54 6.25 10.09 -8.20
CA THR A 54 6.42 9.34 -6.94
C THR A 54 5.05 8.99 -6.36
N PHE A 55 4.94 7.88 -5.65
CA PHE A 55 3.71 7.49 -4.98
C PHE A 55 4.01 6.92 -3.59
N SER A 56 3.02 6.95 -2.73
CA SER A 56 3.07 6.35 -1.40
C SER A 56 1.88 5.40 -1.27
N MET A 57 2.16 4.14 -1.00
CA MET A 57 1.12 3.16 -0.66
C MET A 57 1.10 2.96 0.84
N ARG A 58 -0.09 3.02 1.43
CA ARG A 58 -0.31 2.70 2.83
C ARG A 58 -1.05 1.37 2.89
N VAL A 59 -0.47 0.42 3.61
CA VAL A 59 -0.99 -0.95 3.75
C VAL A 59 -1.09 -1.26 5.23
N GLU A 60 -2.26 -1.76 5.64
CA GLU A 60 -2.50 -2.24 6.99
C GLU A 60 -2.32 -3.75 6.99
N VAL A 61 -1.48 -4.24 7.90
CA VAL A 61 -1.22 -5.67 8.04
C VAL A 61 -1.29 -6.05 9.50
N THR A 62 -2.21 -6.96 9.81
CA THR A 62 -2.26 -7.60 11.13
C THR A 62 -1.22 -8.71 11.19
N ALA A 63 -0.25 -8.58 12.08
CA ALA A 63 0.78 -9.59 12.31
C ALA A 63 1.13 -9.68 13.80
N ASP A 64 1.87 -10.71 14.18
CA ASP A 64 2.44 -10.81 15.53
C ASP A 64 3.78 -10.07 15.64
N ALA A 65 4.48 -9.86 14.51
CA ALA A 65 5.72 -9.10 14.44
C ALA A 65 5.74 -8.09 13.28
N SER A 66 6.41 -6.96 13.48
CA SER A 66 6.58 -5.91 12.47
C SER A 66 7.36 -6.37 11.23
N ALA A 67 8.25 -7.35 11.37
CA ALA A 67 8.98 -7.94 10.25
C ALA A 67 8.05 -8.73 9.32
N GLU A 68 7.12 -9.51 9.89
CA GLU A 68 6.11 -10.24 9.12
C GLU A 68 5.15 -9.27 8.44
N ALA A 69 4.70 -8.24 9.18
CA ALA A 69 3.86 -7.20 8.63
C ALA A 69 4.52 -6.51 7.42
N ARG A 70 5.82 -6.16 7.53
CA ARG A 70 6.59 -5.54 6.45
C ARG A 70 6.64 -6.42 5.21
N SER A 71 6.98 -7.70 5.38
CA SER A 71 7.07 -8.65 4.26
C SER A 71 5.72 -8.83 3.57
N ALA A 72 4.63 -8.93 4.34
CA ALA A 72 3.28 -9.03 3.80
C ALA A 72 2.85 -7.75 3.08
N ALA A 73 3.20 -6.56 3.61
CA ALA A 73 2.91 -5.29 2.96
C ALA A 73 3.66 -5.13 1.62
N GLU A 74 4.94 -5.52 1.58
CA GLU A 74 5.75 -5.52 0.34
C GLU A 74 5.16 -6.46 -0.71
N GLU A 75 4.68 -7.64 -0.28
CA GLU A 75 4.02 -8.60 -1.17
C GLU A 75 2.68 -8.07 -1.70
N LEU A 76 1.84 -7.48 -0.84
CA LEU A 76 0.58 -6.85 -1.23
C LEU A 76 0.77 -5.69 -2.21
N ALA A 77 1.74 -4.81 -1.94
CA ALA A 77 2.11 -3.72 -2.84
C ALA A 77 2.54 -4.25 -4.22
N THR A 78 3.34 -5.31 -4.24
CA THR A 78 3.81 -5.95 -5.47
C THR A 78 2.65 -6.60 -6.24
N GLN A 79 1.72 -7.26 -5.54
CA GLN A 79 0.53 -7.85 -6.15
C GLN A 79 -0.40 -6.79 -6.73
N ALA A 80 -0.64 -5.69 -6.02
CA ALA A 80 -1.48 -4.58 -6.50
C ALA A 80 -0.90 -3.93 -7.76
N LEU A 81 0.42 -3.69 -7.79
CA LEU A 81 1.12 -3.19 -8.98
C LEU A 81 1.00 -4.18 -10.16
N ARG A 82 1.23 -5.47 -9.91
CA ARG A 82 1.12 -6.51 -10.93
C ARG A 82 -0.30 -6.61 -11.50
N ALA A 83 -1.32 -6.49 -10.65
CA ALA A 83 -2.72 -6.48 -11.07
C ALA A 83 -3.05 -5.29 -11.98
N ALA A 84 -2.38 -4.17 -11.80
CA ALA A 84 -2.47 -2.99 -12.66
C ALA A 84 -1.50 -3.02 -13.87
N GLY A 85 -0.75 -4.10 -14.06
CA GLY A 85 0.17 -4.28 -15.18
C GLY A 85 1.55 -3.63 -15.01
N PHE A 86 1.88 -3.16 -13.80
CA PHE A 86 3.23 -2.70 -13.45
C PHE A 86 4.07 -3.85 -12.91
N LYS A 87 5.32 -3.93 -13.37
CA LYS A 87 6.33 -4.81 -12.77
C LYS A 87 7.16 -4.01 -11.77
N GLU A 88 7.89 -4.70 -10.91
CA GLU A 88 8.84 -4.09 -9.96
C GLU A 88 9.86 -3.16 -10.65
N GLN A 89 10.25 -3.49 -11.88
CA GLN A 89 11.12 -2.66 -12.73
C GLN A 89 10.46 -1.39 -13.29
N ASP A 90 9.12 -1.34 -13.34
CA ASP A 90 8.35 -0.20 -13.83
C ASP A 90 7.90 0.72 -12.69
N ALA A 91 7.84 0.17 -11.48
CA ALA A 91 7.47 0.87 -10.26
C ALA A 91 8.34 0.37 -9.08
N PRO A 92 9.64 0.73 -9.03
CA PRO A 92 10.50 0.35 -7.93
C PRO A 92 9.91 0.83 -6.60
N LEU A 93 9.69 -0.14 -5.71
CA LEU A 93 9.26 0.11 -4.35
C LEU A 93 10.48 0.45 -3.49
N GLY A 94 10.35 1.50 -2.71
CA GLY A 94 11.28 1.87 -1.66
C GLY A 94 11.10 1.03 -0.40
N PRO A 95 11.92 1.30 0.64
CA PRO A 95 11.88 0.53 1.87
C PRO A 95 10.55 0.73 2.60
N ALA A 96 9.80 -0.36 2.79
CA ALA A 96 8.59 -0.37 3.60
C ALA A 96 8.88 0.08 5.05
N SER A 97 8.19 1.12 5.51
CA SER A 97 8.40 1.69 6.84
C SER A 97 7.12 1.62 7.65
N VAL A 98 7.21 1.11 8.87
CA VAL A 98 6.07 1.09 9.81
C VAL A 98 5.83 2.53 10.27
N THR A 99 4.72 3.11 9.85
CA THR A 99 4.32 4.49 10.15
C THR A 99 3.26 4.55 11.25
N GLY A 100 2.64 3.43 11.59
CA GLY A 100 1.69 3.32 12.69
C GLY A 100 1.62 1.90 13.23
N ILE A 101 1.25 1.78 14.50
CA ILE A 101 0.94 0.51 15.15
C ILE A 101 -0.39 0.75 15.84
N ASP A 102 -1.43 0.11 15.35
CA ASP A 102 -2.73 0.08 16.00
C ASP A 102 -2.80 -1.21 16.83
N ASN A 103 -2.84 -1.04 18.14
CA ASN A 103 -3.00 -2.14 19.07
C ASN A 103 -4.38 -1.95 19.72
N PRO A 104 -5.41 -2.74 19.35
CA PRO A 104 -6.70 -2.65 20.01
C PRO A 104 -6.48 -3.04 21.49
N ALA A 105 -6.66 -2.06 22.36
CA ALA A 105 -6.54 -2.21 23.81
C ALA A 105 -7.70 -3.01 24.41
#